data_AF-A0A2Z6MCM9-F1
#
_entry.id   AF-A0A2Z6MCM9-F1
#
_cell.length_a   1.000
_cell.length_b   1.000
_cell.length_c   1.000
_cell.angle_alpha   90.00
_cell.angle_beta   90.00
_cell.angle_gamma   90.00
#
_symmetry.space_group_name_H-M   'P 1'
#
loop_
_entity.id
_entity.type
_entity.pdbx_description
1 polymer ?
#
loop_
_entity_poly.entity_id
_entity_poly.type
_entity_poly.pdbx_seq_one_letter_code
_entity_poly.pdbx_strand_id
1 'polypeptide(L)'
;MTEAMIRKKPGMASVKDMPLLQDGPPPGGFAPVRFARRIPNTGPSALAIFLTTFGAFSWGMYQIIEMIEWKLGSLGNGGADDECY
;
A
#
# COMPACT_ATOMS: atom_id res chain seq x y z
N MET A 1 -33.77 24.32 46.79
CA MET A 1 -32.66 24.39 47.76
C MET A 1 -32.30 23.03 48.39
N THR A 2 -33.03 21.95 48.13
CA THR A 2 -32.76 20.60 48.69
C THR A 2 -31.53 19.91 48.09
N GLU A 3 -31.20 20.23 46.84
CA GLU A 3 -29.99 19.75 46.14
C GLU A 3 -28.69 19.98 46.94
N ALA A 4 -28.61 21.07 47.72
CA ALA A 4 -27.46 21.38 48.57
C ALA A 4 -27.29 20.43 49.77
N MET A 5 -28.36 19.77 50.20
CA MET A 5 -28.31 18.75 51.26
C MET A 5 -27.91 17.38 50.72
N ILE A 6 -28.26 17.09 49.45
CA ILE A 6 -28.00 15.79 48.80
C ILE A 6 -26.58 15.75 48.24
N ARG A 7 -26.14 16.78 47.50
CA ARG A 7 -24.80 16.88 46.91
C ARG A 7 -23.80 17.50 47.88
N LYS A 8 -23.84 17.17 49.16
CA LYS A 8 -23.06 17.89 50.17
C LYS A 8 -21.58 17.47 50.13
N LYS A 9 -20.66 18.42 50.00
CA LYS A 9 -19.22 18.24 50.27
C LYS A 9 -18.88 18.79 51.67
N PRO A 10 -18.04 18.12 52.48
CA PRO A 10 -17.58 18.67 53.76
C PRO A 10 -16.84 20.00 53.56
N GLY A 11 -17.15 21.02 54.36
CA GLY A 11 -16.48 22.34 54.31
C GLY A 11 -16.95 23.30 53.22
N MET A 12 -18.10 23.03 52.57
CA MET A 12 -18.64 23.87 51.50
C MET A 12 -19.19 25.21 52.03
N ALA A 13 -18.58 26.32 51.62
CA ALA A 13 -18.98 27.68 52.04
C ALA A 13 -20.10 28.28 51.16
N SER A 14 -20.25 27.79 49.93
CA SER A 14 -21.20 28.30 48.96
C SER A 14 -21.83 27.18 48.14
N VAL A 15 -23.06 27.40 47.66
CA VAL A 15 -23.77 26.51 46.75
C VAL A 15 -23.00 26.30 45.43
N LYS A 16 -22.11 27.21 45.04
CA LYS A 16 -21.29 27.07 43.83
C LYS A 16 -20.24 25.96 43.94
N ASP A 17 -19.83 25.60 45.14
CA ASP A 17 -18.79 24.59 45.40
C ASP A 17 -19.38 23.18 45.52
N MET A 18 -20.66 23.01 45.14
CA MET A 18 -21.31 21.71 45.12
C MET A 18 -20.59 20.78 44.14
N PRO A 19 -20.33 19.51 44.54
CA PRO A 19 -19.77 18.49 43.67
C PRO A 19 -20.70 18.24 42.50
N LEU A 20 -20.15 18.43 41.31
CA LEU A 20 -20.77 18.10 40.04
C LEU A 20 -19.83 17.14 39.31
N LEU A 21 -20.19 15.86 39.32
CA LEU A 21 -19.51 14.82 38.57
C LEU A 21 -20.40 14.46 37.39
N GLN A 22 -20.13 15.10 36.25
CA GLN A 22 -20.81 14.80 34.99
C GLN A 22 -20.02 13.72 34.26
N ASP A 23 -20.73 12.81 33.61
CA ASP A 23 -20.11 11.91 32.65
C ASP A 23 -19.62 12.75 31.47
N GLY A 24 -18.32 12.70 31.23
CA GLY A 24 -17.63 13.61 30.33
C GLY A 24 -16.38 12.94 29.80
N PRO A 25 -15.88 13.40 28.64
CA PRO A 25 -14.65 12.87 28.09
C PRO A 25 -13.51 13.07 29.11
N PRO A 26 -12.53 12.16 29.15
CA PRO A 26 -11.37 12.33 30.00
C PRO A 26 -10.66 13.64 29.68
N PRO A 27 -9.95 14.26 30.64
CA PRO A 27 -9.15 15.45 30.39
C PRO A 27 -8.11 15.14 29.30
N GLY A 28 -8.25 15.78 28.14
CA GLY A 28 -7.48 15.49 26.93
C GLY A 28 -8.30 14.91 25.76
N GLY A 29 -9.57 14.55 25.97
CA GLY A 29 -10.46 14.04 24.93
C GLY A 29 -10.18 12.57 24.55
N PHE A 30 -10.90 12.09 23.55
CA PHE A 30 -10.69 10.74 23.00
C PHE A 30 -9.61 10.76 21.91
N ALA A 31 -8.95 9.62 21.73
CA ALA A 31 -8.01 9.46 20.63
C ALA A 31 -8.70 9.73 19.27
N PRO A 32 -7.98 10.31 18.29
CA PRO A 32 -8.56 10.63 16.99
C PRO A 32 -9.01 9.35 16.27
N VAL A 33 -10.32 9.22 16.08
CA VAL A 33 -10.90 8.09 15.35
C VAL A 33 -10.74 8.31 13.85
N ARG A 34 -10.17 7.32 13.17
CA ARG A 34 -10.05 7.34 11.70
C ARG A 34 -11.40 7.03 11.09
N PHE A 35 -11.98 8.00 10.37
CA PHE A 35 -13.27 7.85 9.69
C PHE A 35 -13.14 7.55 8.19
N ALA A 36 -12.05 7.99 7.56
CA ALA A 36 -11.89 7.89 6.11
C ALA A 36 -11.20 6.58 5.68
N ARG A 37 -11.66 6.03 4.55
CA ARG A 37 -11.00 4.91 3.88
C ARG A 37 -9.63 5.37 3.36
N ARG A 38 -8.58 4.57 3.61
CA ARG A 38 -7.26 4.74 2.99
C ARG A 38 -6.99 3.54 2.10
N ILE A 39 -7.01 3.75 0.79
CA ILE A 39 -6.59 2.76 -0.21
C ILE A 39 -5.17 3.15 -0.65
N PRO A 40 -4.13 2.37 -0.31
CA PRO A 40 -2.78 2.67 -0.75
C PRO A 40 -2.61 2.33 -2.23
N ASN A 41 -2.25 3.31 -3.05
CA ASN A 41 -1.87 3.12 -4.45
C ASN A 41 -0.34 3.05 -4.58
N THR A 42 0.27 2.07 -3.92
CA THR A 42 1.73 1.87 -3.90
C THR A 42 2.23 0.97 -5.04
N GLY A 43 1.42 0.79 -6.08
CA GLY A 43 1.80 0.03 -7.26
C GLY A 43 2.80 0.78 -8.16
N PRO A 44 3.50 0.06 -9.05
CA PRO A 44 4.40 0.68 -10.02
C PRO A 44 3.63 1.62 -10.95
N SER A 45 4.26 2.74 -11.29
CA SER A 45 3.64 3.73 -12.18
C SER A 45 3.42 3.16 -13.59
N ALA A 46 2.51 3.77 -14.34
CA ALA A 46 2.21 3.34 -15.71
C ALA A 46 3.47 3.27 -16.60
N LEU A 47 4.37 4.24 -16.48
CA LEU A 47 5.64 4.25 -17.21
C LEU A 47 6.58 3.13 -16.77
N ALA A 48 6.64 2.82 -15.47
CA ALA A 48 7.46 1.71 -14.98
C ALA A 48 6.98 0.38 -15.57
N ILE A 49 5.67 0.14 -15.57
CA ILE A 49 5.07 -1.07 -16.18
C ILE A 49 5.35 -1.12 -17.68
N PHE A 50 5.15 0.01 -18.38
CA PHE A 50 5.34 0.09 -19.82
C PHE A 50 6.79 -0.18 -20.22
N LEU A 51 7.75 0.51 -19.60
CA LEU A 51 9.18 0.36 -19.93
C LEU A 51 9.69 -1.04 -19.59
N THR A 52 9.23 -1.62 -18.48
CA THR A 52 9.62 -2.99 -18.11
C THR A 52 9.11 -3.99 -19.14
N THR A 53 7.84 -3.86 -19.56
CA THR A 53 7.24 -4.75 -20.55
C THR A 53 7.91 -4.57 -21.92
N PHE A 54 8.13 -3.34 -22.34
CA PHE A 54 8.79 -3.02 -23.61
C PHE A 54 10.24 -3.50 -23.65
N GLY A 55 10.98 -3.33 -22.56
CA GLY A 55 12.36 -3.81 -22.43
C GLY A 55 12.43 -5.33 -22.48
N ALA A 56 11.57 -6.02 -21.71
CA ALA A 56 11.50 -7.49 -21.73
C ALA A 56 11.12 -8.02 -23.12
N PHE A 57 10.16 -7.38 -23.80
CA PHE A 57 9.76 -7.75 -25.14
C PHE A 57 10.90 -7.55 -26.15
N SER A 58 11.51 -6.37 -26.18
CA SER A 58 12.60 -6.06 -27.12
C SER A 58 13.80 -7.00 -26.93
N TRP A 59 14.16 -7.29 -25.67
CA TRP A 59 15.23 -8.23 -25.34
C TRP A 59 14.88 -9.68 -25.69
N GLY A 60 13.63 -10.09 -25.46
CA GLY A 60 13.14 -11.42 -25.84
C GLY A 60 13.17 -11.61 -27.36
N MET A 61 12.72 -10.60 -28.12
CA MET A 61 12.73 -10.65 -29.58
C MET A 61 14.15 -10.70 -30.14
N TYR A 62 15.11 -9.98 -29.52
CA TYR A 62 16.53 -10.08 -29.90
C TYR A 62 17.06 -11.51 -29.77
N GLN A 63 16.81 -12.15 -28.61
CA GLN A 63 17.21 -13.55 -28.39
C GLN A 63 16.52 -14.51 -29.36
N ILE A 64 15.25 -14.30 -29.68
CA ILE A 64 14.52 -15.14 -30.64
C ILE A 64 15.15 -15.05 -32.02
N ILE A 65 15.51 -13.85 -32.48
CA ILE A 65 16.15 -13.66 -33.79
C ILE A 65 17.50 -14.35 -33.82
N GLU A 66 18.33 -14.16 -32.79
CA GLU A 66 19.62 -14.84 -32.66
C GLU A 66 19.46 -16.37 -32.68
N MET A 67 18.46 -16.90 -31.97
CA MET A 67 18.17 -18.33 -31.94
C MET A 67 17.71 -18.85 -33.31
N ILE A 68 16.85 -18.12 -34.00
CA ILE A 68 16.36 -18.49 -35.34
C ILE A 68 17.52 -18.50 -36.32
N GLU A 69 18.39 -17.50 -36.29
CA GLU A 69 19.56 -17.41 -37.15
C GLU A 69 20.52 -18.58 -36.91
N TRP A 70 20.79 -18.90 -35.64
CA TRP A 70 21.55 -20.10 -35.27
C TRP A 70 20.88 -21.39 -35.77
N LYS A 71 19.56 -21.51 -35.63
CA LYS A 71 18.82 -22.71 -36.04
C LYS A 71 18.78 -22.90 -37.55
N LEU A 72 18.60 -21.81 -38.31
CA LEU A 72 18.61 -21.84 -39.77
C LEU A 72 20.04 -22.10 -40.31
N GLY A 73 21.07 -21.50 -39.71
CA GLY A 73 22.47 -21.80 -40.04
C GLY A 73 22.84 -23.27 -39.75
N SER A 74 22.30 -23.85 -38.68
CA SER A 74 22.44 -25.28 -38.37
C SER A 74 21.72 -26.20 -39.36
N LEU A 75 20.64 -25.74 -40.00
CA LEU A 75 19.93 -26.50 -41.03
C LEU A 75 20.62 -26.37 -42.41
N GLY A 76 21.32 -25.26 -42.67
CA GLY A 76 22.06 -25.03 -43.91
C GLY A 76 23.41 -25.76 -44.00
N ASN A 77 23.98 -26.20 -42.88
CA ASN A 77 25.25 -26.93 -42.82
C ASN A 77 25.10 -28.46 -42.74
N GLY A 78 23.89 -29.00 -42.88
CA GLY A 78 23.62 -30.45 -42.74
C GLY A 78 23.55 -31.23 -44.05
N GLY A 79 24.23 -30.79 -45.12
CA GLY A 79 24.08 -31.45 -46.43
C GLY A 79 25.16 -31.13 -47.48
N ALA A 80 26.41 -30.85 -47.07
CA ALA A 80 27.47 -30.53 -48.03
C ALA A 80 28.77 -31.33 -47.83
N ASP A 81 28.76 -32.37 -46.99
CA ASP A 81 29.92 -33.20 -46.68
C ASP A 81 29.78 -34.68 -47.06
N ASP A 82 28.66 -35.09 -47.69
CA ASP A 82 28.38 -36.49 -48.05
C ASP A 82 28.53 -36.84 -49.56
N GLU A 83 28.95 -35.92 -50.44
CA GLU A 83 29.18 -36.20 -51.87
C GLU A 83 30.53 -35.65 -52.40
N CYS A 84 31.42 -36.56 -52.84
CA CYS A 84 32.69 -36.47 -53.62
C CYS A 84 33.83 -37.19 -52.86
N TYR A 85 34.48 -38.29 -53.29
CA TYR A 85 34.80 -38.86 -54.61
C TYR A 85 35.23 -37.86 -55.69
#